data_AF-A0A451FNT3-F1
#
_entry.id   AF-A0A451FNT3-F1
#
_cell.length_a   1.000
_cell.length_b   1.000
_cell.length_c   1.000
_cell.angle_alpha   90.00
_cell.angle_beta   90.00
_cell.angle_gamma   90.00
#
_symmetry.space_group_name_H-M   'P 1'
#
loop_
_entity.id
_entity.type
_entity.pdbx_description
1 polymer ?
#
loop_
_entity_poly.entity_id
_entity_poly.type
_entity_poly.pdbx_seq_one_letter_code
_entity_poly.pdbx_strand_id
1 'polypeptide(L)'
;MFAAVLLAVCSLATLAAGAPLTVPIMENDRSKIISTVNKYRASLQAANMEALTEWSTDLEARAQDIGAKCEVTATDDTYGAGSLLDVTQVITVDTLADALKTEEAKYTVGTDTCNASAIDKCNGYKQFVWYKGGKIGCAITICDANGPNGGGNTFTCVFEHKATLDPSQKPYVKGTACTFCSSSWSTCDNGLCTSSNVLAPTTSCGSKPSKLTPLHRFVYKATSATILSQSQTITDSTIAPLFEYQGIFGYVSSSEDSACGQLRPLMKLSAVGKIDFVYVVGEEFLSLYNQNNYNYVETLGYVVPNAGFCEANATAHQFIRAAAYNYYTADDKEADVLLLREGANAVYWFVDNAFSFWSSA
;
A
#
# COMPACT_ATOMS: atom_id res chain seq x y z
N MET A 1 51.61 39.10 -11.67
CA MET A 1 50.95 38.70 -12.93
C MET A 1 49.78 37.80 -12.56
N PHE A 2 48.62 38.15 -13.07
CA PHE A 2 47.29 37.79 -12.56
C PHE A 2 46.95 36.29 -12.69
N ALA A 3 46.37 35.73 -11.62
CA ALA A 3 45.63 34.48 -11.66
C ALA A 3 44.22 34.75 -12.21
N ALA A 4 43.84 34.04 -13.27
CA ALA A 4 42.49 34.07 -13.83
C ALA A 4 41.57 33.19 -12.98
N VAL A 5 40.65 33.82 -12.24
CA VAL A 5 39.51 33.15 -11.61
C VAL A 5 38.43 33.02 -12.66
N LEU A 6 38.08 31.78 -12.99
CA LEU A 6 36.97 31.43 -13.87
C LEU A 6 35.66 31.74 -13.11
N LEU A 7 35.01 32.87 -13.44
CA LEU A 7 33.66 33.17 -12.97
C LEU A 7 32.68 32.21 -13.64
N ALA A 8 32.13 31.28 -12.87
CA ALA A 8 30.92 30.57 -13.23
C ALA A 8 29.78 31.61 -13.33
N VAL A 9 29.30 31.84 -14.55
CA VAL A 9 28.12 32.68 -14.80
C VAL A 9 26.91 31.94 -14.28
N CYS A 10 26.54 32.24 -13.03
CA CYS A 10 25.25 31.87 -12.47
C CYS A 10 24.20 32.64 -13.29
N SER A 11 23.48 31.91 -14.14
CA SER A 11 22.37 32.46 -14.91
C SER A 11 21.28 32.85 -13.92
N LEU A 12 21.21 34.13 -13.55
CA LEU A 12 20.02 34.68 -12.89
C LEU A 12 18.88 34.59 -13.90
N ALA A 13 18.06 33.54 -13.76
CA ALA A 13 16.70 33.56 -14.26
C ALA A 13 16.02 34.79 -13.63
N THR A 14 15.59 35.72 -14.46
CA THR A 14 14.71 36.81 -14.03
C THR A 14 13.44 36.18 -13.45
N LEU A 15 13.32 36.13 -12.11
CA LEU A 15 12.04 35.81 -11.48
C LEU A 15 11.04 36.88 -11.93
N ALA A 16 10.03 36.47 -12.69
CA ALA A 16 8.88 37.31 -12.95
C ALA A 16 8.27 37.68 -11.58
N ALA A 17 8.04 38.96 -11.34
CA ALA A 17 7.32 39.42 -10.16
C ALA A 17 5.94 38.73 -10.13
N GLY A 18 5.68 37.95 -9.07
CA GLY A 18 4.44 37.18 -8.90
C GLY A 18 4.49 35.70 -9.27
N ALA A 19 5.68 35.16 -9.58
CA ALA A 19 5.83 33.71 -9.74
C ALA A 19 5.77 32.98 -8.37
N PRO A 20 5.18 31.77 -8.31
CA PRO A 20 5.17 30.96 -7.10
C PRO A 20 6.59 30.64 -6.64
N LEU A 21 6.81 30.72 -5.33
CA LEU A 21 8.08 30.36 -4.70
C LEU A 21 7.95 29.03 -3.98
N THR A 22 8.56 27.99 -4.53
CA THR A 22 8.72 26.71 -3.85
C THR A 22 9.83 26.82 -2.79
N VAL A 23 9.48 26.52 -1.54
CA VAL A 23 10.44 26.51 -0.43
C VAL A 23 11.16 25.16 -0.41
N PRO A 24 12.50 25.12 -0.43
CA PRO A 24 13.24 23.87 -0.33
C PRO A 24 12.96 23.15 1.00
N ILE A 25 12.63 21.86 0.93
CA ILE A 25 12.46 21.01 2.11
C ILE A 25 13.79 20.29 2.38
N MET A 26 14.36 20.53 3.56
CA MET A 26 15.62 19.88 3.97
C MET A 26 15.39 18.42 4.37
N GLU A 27 16.43 17.59 4.28
CA GLU A 27 16.36 16.14 4.59
C GLU A 27 15.78 15.86 5.99
N ASN A 28 16.20 16.61 7.00
CA ASN A 28 15.69 16.51 8.37
C ASN A 28 14.20 16.87 8.50
N ASP A 29 13.68 17.67 7.58
CA ASP A 29 12.28 18.09 7.58
C ASP A 29 11.41 17.11 6.80
N ARG A 30 11.94 16.40 5.80
CA ARG A 30 11.26 15.29 5.10
C ARG A 30 10.78 14.22 6.09
N SER A 31 11.68 13.74 6.96
CA SER A 31 11.32 12.76 7.99
C SER A 31 10.32 13.30 9.00
N LYS A 32 10.44 14.59 9.37
CA LYS A 32 9.47 15.22 10.28
C LYS A 32 8.08 15.32 9.64
N ILE A 33 7.97 15.68 8.36
CA ILE A 33 6.70 15.74 7.64
C ILE A 33 6.01 14.37 7.67
N ILE A 34 6.72 13.31 7.31
CA ILE A 34 6.19 11.94 7.39
C ILE A 34 5.68 11.65 8.81
N SER A 35 6.50 11.95 9.82
CA SER A 35 6.13 11.71 11.22
C SER A 35 4.90 12.52 11.67
N THR A 36 4.77 13.77 11.23
CA THR A 36 3.65 14.66 11.57
C THR A 36 2.36 14.18 10.92
N VAL A 37 2.41 13.83 9.63
CA VAL A 37 1.25 13.29 8.91
C VAL A 37 0.84 11.94 9.49
N ASN A 38 1.79 11.05 9.80
CA ASN A 38 1.49 9.76 10.44
C ASN A 38 0.89 9.93 11.84
N LYS A 39 1.42 10.82 12.69
CA LYS A 39 0.82 11.12 14.00
C LYS A 39 -0.61 11.63 13.86
N TYR A 40 -0.85 12.49 12.88
CA TYR A 40 -2.20 12.96 12.58
C TYR A 40 -3.10 11.79 12.15
N ARG A 41 -2.68 10.96 11.20
CA ARG A 41 -3.40 9.75 10.73
C ARG A 41 -3.74 8.78 11.87
N ALA A 42 -2.81 8.53 12.78
CA ALA A 42 -3.01 7.67 13.96
C ALA A 42 -4.07 8.21 14.93
N SER A 43 -4.20 9.55 15.02
CA SER A 43 -5.17 10.18 15.92
C SER A 43 -6.63 10.02 15.50
N LEU A 44 -6.89 9.57 14.26
CA LEU A 44 -8.22 9.53 13.65
C LEU A 44 -9.10 8.36 14.12
N GLN A 45 -8.61 7.51 15.03
CA GLN A 45 -9.29 6.28 15.46
C GLN A 45 -9.71 5.45 14.25
N ALA A 46 -8.72 5.14 13.42
CA ALA A 46 -8.90 4.42 12.17
C ALA A 46 -8.37 3.00 12.31
N ALA A 47 -9.22 2.02 12.04
CA ALA A 47 -8.92 0.63 12.28
C ALA A 47 -7.95 0.00 11.26
N ASN A 48 -7.85 0.59 10.07
CA ASN A 48 -7.08 0.07 8.94
C ASN A 48 -6.02 1.05 8.40
N MET A 49 -5.65 2.05 9.19
CA MET A 49 -4.79 3.14 8.70
C MET A 49 -3.35 2.67 8.56
N GLU A 50 -2.85 2.55 7.34
CA GLU A 50 -1.46 2.21 7.06
C GLU A 50 -0.53 3.42 7.21
N ALA A 51 0.71 3.18 7.63
CA ALA A 51 1.72 4.21 7.79
C ALA A 51 2.28 4.67 6.44
N LEU A 52 2.59 5.95 6.35
CA LEU A 52 3.49 6.46 5.32
C LEU A 52 4.91 6.05 5.68
N THR A 53 5.65 5.47 4.74
CA THR A 53 6.91 4.77 5.05
C THR A 53 8.13 5.64 4.83
N GLU A 54 8.37 6.03 3.58
CA GLU A 54 9.59 6.73 3.18
C GLU A 54 9.29 7.91 2.27
N TRP A 55 10.27 8.81 2.21
CA TRP A 55 10.22 9.95 1.32
C TRP A 55 10.60 9.52 -0.10
N SER A 56 9.87 10.01 -1.11
CA SER A 56 10.23 9.84 -2.51
C SER A 56 10.55 11.18 -3.14
N THR A 57 11.78 11.31 -3.65
CA THR A 57 12.21 12.51 -4.39
C THR A 57 11.45 12.69 -5.70
N ASP A 58 10.96 11.60 -6.30
CA ASP A 58 10.15 11.65 -7.52
C ASP A 58 8.74 12.19 -7.21
N LEU A 59 8.16 11.78 -6.08
CA LEU A 59 6.87 12.31 -5.62
C LEU A 59 7.01 13.77 -5.13
N GLU A 60 8.15 14.14 -4.54
CA GLU A 60 8.46 15.53 -4.18
C GLU A 60 8.53 16.42 -5.41
N ALA A 61 9.24 16.01 -6.48
CA ALA A 61 9.31 16.78 -7.72
C ALA A 61 7.90 17.01 -8.31
N ARG A 62 7.04 15.99 -8.31
CA ARG A 62 5.63 16.12 -8.73
C ARG A 62 4.84 17.07 -7.83
N ALA A 63 5.05 16.99 -6.51
CA ALA A 63 4.41 17.90 -5.57
C ALA A 63 4.83 19.36 -5.82
N GLN A 64 6.08 19.60 -6.23
CA GLN A 64 6.57 20.93 -6.62
C GLN A 64 5.86 21.43 -7.88
N ASP A 65 5.74 20.59 -8.91
CA ASP A 65 5.05 20.93 -10.16
C ASP A 65 3.55 21.23 -9.94
N ILE A 66 2.88 20.46 -9.07
CA ILE A 66 1.48 20.69 -8.70
C ILE A 66 1.35 21.95 -7.86
N GLY A 67 2.19 22.10 -6.83
CA GLY A 67 2.18 23.25 -5.92
C GLY A 67 2.43 24.58 -6.63
N ALA A 68 3.31 24.59 -7.63
CA ALA A 68 3.62 25.75 -8.46
C ALA A 68 2.41 26.29 -9.26
N LYS A 69 1.31 25.54 -9.37
CA LYS A 69 0.06 26.04 -9.96
C LYS A 69 -0.71 26.95 -9.01
N CYS A 70 -0.44 26.89 -7.71
CA CYS A 70 -1.14 27.67 -6.69
C CYS A 70 -2.65 27.43 -6.65
N GLU A 71 -3.06 26.20 -6.96
CA GLU A 71 -4.44 25.74 -6.92
C GLU A 71 -4.65 24.81 -5.73
N VAL A 72 -5.86 24.86 -5.18
CA VAL A 72 -6.24 23.95 -4.08
C VAL A 72 -6.53 22.55 -4.59
N THR A 73 -6.94 22.44 -5.85
CA THR A 73 -7.20 21.17 -6.51
C THR A 73 -5.86 20.52 -6.91
N ALA A 74 -5.40 19.60 -6.08
CA ALA A 74 -4.20 18.80 -6.38
C ALA A 74 -4.59 17.57 -7.19
N THR A 75 -3.99 17.40 -8.36
CA THR A 75 -4.20 16.22 -9.22
C THR A 75 -2.89 15.74 -9.80
N ASP A 76 -2.71 14.42 -9.82
CA ASP A 76 -1.66 13.70 -10.54
C ASP A 76 -2.33 12.54 -11.28
N ASP A 77 -1.86 12.19 -12.48
CA ASP A 77 -2.49 11.16 -13.30
C ASP A 77 -2.26 9.74 -12.73
N THR A 78 -1.11 9.52 -12.11
CA THR A 78 -0.67 8.20 -11.61
C THR A 78 -0.86 8.09 -10.10
N TYR A 79 -0.47 9.11 -9.35
CA TYR A 79 -0.36 9.10 -7.90
C TYR A 79 -1.51 9.86 -7.22
N GLY A 80 -1.65 9.68 -5.91
CA GLY A 80 -2.56 10.48 -5.10
C GLY A 80 -2.00 11.86 -4.86
N ALA A 81 -2.81 12.92 -4.92
CA ALA A 81 -2.34 14.28 -4.67
C ALA A 81 -3.34 15.05 -3.78
N GLY A 82 -2.81 15.80 -2.82
CA GLY A 82 -3.61 16.63 -1.92
C GLY A 82 -2.87 17.92 -1.57
N SER A 83 -3.60 19.04 -1.57
CA SER A 83 -3.07 20.34 -1.14
C SER A 83 -3.85 20.85 0.07
N LEU A 84 -3.12 21.32 1.08
CA LEU A 84 -3.65 22.17 2.14
C LEU A 84 -3.40 23.63 1.76
N LEU A 85 -4.31 24.54 2.12
CA LEU A 85 -4.19 25.97 1.81
C LEU A 85 -4.35 26.81 3.08
N ASP A 86 -3.39 27.69 3.34
CA ASP A 86 -3.50 28.75 4.35
C ASP A 86 -3.24 30.11 3.69
N VAL A 87 -4.25 30.97 3.70
CA VAL A 87 -4.19 32.30 3.05
C VAL A 87 -3.52 33.36 3.92
N THR A 88 -3.20 33.05 5.17
CA THR A 88 -2.66 33.99 6.15
C THR A 88 -1.18 33.79 6.44
N GLN A 89 -0.72 32.54 6.45
CA GLN A 89 0.64 32.18 6.84
C GLN A 89 1.17 31.00 6.04
N VAL A 90 2.49 30.87 5.95
CA VAL A 90 3.12 29.72 5.29
C VAL A 90 2.89 28.49 6.14
N ILE A 91 2.39 27.42 5.52
CA ILE A 91 2.27 26.12 6.18
C ILE A 91 3.67 25.53 6.28
N THR A 92 4.15 25.39 7.51
CA THR A 92 5.45 24.78 7.82
C THR A 92 5.22 23.38 8.39
N VAL A 93 6.31 22.63 8.60
CA VAL A 93 6.22 21.31 9.25
C VAL A 93 5.59 21.40 10.64
N ASP A 94 5.82 22.50 11.36
CA ASP A 94 5.31 22.72 12.72
C ASP A 94 3.81 23.06 12.73
N THR A 95 3.32 23.76 11.70
CA THR A 95 1.89 24.15 11.58
C THR A 95 1.06 23.16 10.74
N LEU A 96 1.69 22.13 10.18
CA LEU A 96 1.05 21.15 9.30
C LEU A 96 -0.12 20.41 9.96
N ALA A 97 0.02 20.04 11.24
CA ALA A 97 -1.05 19.35 11.97
C ALA A 97 -2.30 20.24 12.15
N ASP A 98 -2.11 21.54 12.39
CA ASP A 98 -3.21 22.51 12.53
C ASP A 98 -3.88 22.77 11.19
N ALA A 99 -3.11 22.83 10.11
CA ALA A 99 -3.63 22.92 8.75
C ALA A 99 -4.50 21.70 8.41
N LEU A 100 -4.03 20.48 8.71
CA LEU A 100 -4.83 19.25 8.56
C LEU A 100 -6.11 19.31 9.38
N LYS A 101 -6.04 19.78 10.63
CA LYS A 101 -7.21 19.91 11.51
C LYS A 101 -8.24 20.91 10.96
N THR A 102 -7.76 21.97 10.32
CA THR A 102 -8.60 22.99 9.67
C THR A 102 -9.30 22.43 8.42
N GLU A 103 -8.65 21.54 7.70
CA GLU A 103 -9.24 20.85 6.55
C GLU A 103 -10.22 19.73 6.97
N GLU A 104 -9.96 19.02 8.08
CA GLU A 104 -10.85 18.01 8.66
C GLU A 104 -12.27 18.54 8.90
N ALA A 105 -12.40 19.80 9.34
CA ALA A 105 -13.70 20.44 9.59
C ALA A 105 -14.61 20.50 8.34
N LYS A 106 -14.07 20.24 7.15
CA LYS A 106 -14.78 20.24 5.86
C LYS A 106 -15.26 18.85 5.45
N TYR A 107 -14.91 17.82 6.20
CA TYR A 107 -15.27 16.42 5.96
C TYR A 107 -16.03 15.81 7.14
N THR A 108 -17.20 15.23 6.88
CA THR A 108 -18.01 14.55 7.90
C THR A 108 -17.80 13.04 7.81
N VAL A 109 -16.97 12.47 8.70
CA VAL A 109 -16.61 11.04 8.71
C VAL A 109 -17.83 10.10 8.81
N GLY A 110 -18.84 10.48 9.59
CA GLY A 110 -20.04 9.66 9.83
C GLY A 110 -20.83 9.41 8.55
N THR A 111 -21.07 10.46 7.77
CA THR A 111 -21.86 10.45 6.54
C THR A 111 -21.01 10.32 5.27
N ASP A 112 -19.68 10.37 5.36
CA ASP A 112 -18.75 10.41 4.23
C ASP A 112 -19.07 11.55 3.24
N THR A 113 -19.39 12.72 3.79
CA THR A 113 -19.78 13.88 2.97
C THR A 113 -18.77 14.99 3.12
N CYS A 114 -18.35 15.54 1.99
CA CYS A 114 -17.64 16.80 1.91
C CYS A 114 -18.61 17.99 1.97
N ASN A 115 -18.15 19.08 2.57
CA ASN A 115 -18.84 20.36 2.45
C ASN A 115 -18.86 20.79 0.97
N ALA A 116 -20.05 20.95 0.40
CA ALA A 116 -20.24 21.30 -1.00
C ALA A 116 -19.54 22.62 -1.40
N SER A 117 -19.41 23.59 -0.49
CA SER A 117 -18.71 24.86 -0.77
C SER A 117 -17.18 24.77 -0.67
N ALA A 118 -16.64 23.61 -0.28
CA ALA A 118 -15.21 23.40 -0.12
C ALA A 118 -14.78 21.99 -0.58
N ILE A 119 -15.33 21.54 -1.71
CA ILE A 119 -15.16 20.17 -2.21
C ILE A 119 -13.67 19.84 -2.49
N ASP A 120 -12.92 20.73 -3.12
CA ASP A 120 -11.50 20.50 -3.45
C ASP A 120 -10.64 20.37 -2.19
N LYS A 121 -10.89 21.24 -1.21
CA LYS A 121 -10.26 21.21 0.12
C LYS A 121 -10.52 19.91 0.85
N CYS A 122 -11.78 19.48 0.85
CA CYS A 122 -12.18 18.20 1.44
C CYS A 122 -11.56 17.00 0.72
N ASN A 123 -11.53 17.01 -0.62
CA ASN A 123 -10.91 15.94 -1.41
C ASN A 123 -9.40 15.87 -1.16
N GLY A 124 -8.73 17.02 -1.08
CA GLY A 124 -7.33 17.12 -0.68
C GLY A 124 -7.11 16.51 0.71
N TYR A 125 -7.94 16.87 1.69
CA TYR A 125 -7.92 16.25 3.02
C TYR A 125 -8.11 14.73 2.98
N LYS A 126 -9.10 14.22 2.23
CA LYS A 126 -9.35 12.78 2.06
C LYS A 126 -8.12 12.05 1.55
N GLN A 127 -7.29 12.68 0.70
CA GLN A 127 -6.02 12.10 0.27
C GLN A 127 -4.99 11.98 1.40
N PHE A 128 -4.83 12.99 2.25
CA PHE A 128 -3.92 12.93 3.40
C PHE A 128 -4.29 11.83 4.41
N VAL A 129 -5.59 11.54 4.53
CA VAL A 129 -6.12 10.54 5.46
C VAL A 129 -6.57 9.25 4.77
N TRP A 130 -6.17 9.05 3.52
CA TRP A 130 -6.48 7.82 2.79
C TRP A 130 -5.78 6.63 3.44
N TYR A 131 -6.51 5.55 3.75
CA TYR A 131 -6.02 4.50 4.63
C TYR A 131 -4.78 3.80 4.10
N LYS A 132 -4.61 3.71 2.77
CA LYS A 132 -3.43 3.09 2.17
C LYS A 132 -2.18 3.93 2.43
N GLY A 133 -1.12 3.26 2.85
CA GLY A 133 0.15 3.84 3.23
C GLY A 133 1.09 3.96 2.04
N GLY A 134 2.40 3.91 2.29
CA GLY A 134 3.42 3.92 1.24
C GLY A 134 4.22 5.22 1.17
N LYS A 135 4.85 5.47 0.02
CA LYS A 135 5.75 6.61 -0.17
C LYS A 135 4.99 7.93 -0.25
N ILE A 136 5.66 8.99 0.17
CA ILE A 136 5.16 10.37 0.10
C ILE A 136 6.27 11.31 -0.35
N GLY A 137 5.91 12.35 -1.11
CA GLY A 137 6.76 13.52 -1.32
C GLY A 137 5.90 14.78 -1.31
N CYS A 138 6.42 15.87 -0.74
CA CYS A 138 5.65 17.10 -0.57
C CYS A 138 6.42 18.33 -1.03
N ALA A 139 5.69 19.43 -1.20
CA ALA A 139 6.22 20.74 -1.53
C ALA A 139 5.48 21.82 -0.72
N ILE A 140 6.24 22.82 -0.28
CA ILE A 140 5.71 24.04 0.33
C ILE A 140 5.82 25.13 -0.74
N THR A 141 4.71 25.74 -1.11
CA THR A 141 4.70 26.80 -2.14
C THR A 141 4.05 28.07 -1.59
N ILE A 142 4.77 29.18 -1.71
CA ILE A 142 4.28 30.52 -1.41
C ILE A 142 3.74 31.09 -2.72
N CYS A 143 2.45 31.39 -2.74
CA CYS A 143 1.78 31.94 -3.92
C CYS A 143 1.56 33.44 -3.79
N ASP A 144 1.54 34.14 -4.93
CA ASP A 144 1.19 35.55 -4.99
C ASP A 144 -0.20 35.78 -4.38
N ALA A 145 -0.37 36.88 -3.65
CA ALA A 145 -1.65 37.33 -3.11
C ALA A 145 -2.74 37.52 -4.19
N ASN A 146 -2.35 37.68 -5.45
CA ASN A 146 -3.23 37.79 -6.62
C ASN A 146 -3.35 36.48 -7.42
N GLY A 147 -2.82 35.37 -6.91
CA GLY A 147 -2.87 34.07 -7.56
C GLY A 147 -4.28 33.46 -7.62
N PRO A 148 -4.43 32.31 -8.32
CA PRO A 148 -5.69 31.56 -8.35
C PRO A 148 -6.18 31.32 -6.92
N ASN A 149 -7.46 31.60 -6.63
CA ASN A 149 -8.09 31.53 -5.30
C ASN A 149 -7.85 32.72 -4.34
N GLY A 150 -7.33 33.85 -4.81
CA GLY A 150 -7.14 35.06 -3.98
C GLY A 150 -5.85 35.02 -3.15
N GLY A 151 -4.87 34.24 -3.61
CA GLY A 151 -3.60 33.99 -2.95
C GLY A 151 -3.62 32.92 -1.86
N GLY A 152 -2.45 32.68 -1.26
CA GLY A 152 -2.27 31.77 -0.12
C GLY A 152 -1.17 30.73 -0.30
N ASN A 153 -0.67 30.21 0.82
CA ASN A 153 0.44 29.27 0.84
C ASN A 153 -0.10 27.84 0.81
N THR A 154 0.45 27.03 -0.09
CA THR A 154 0.05 25.64 -0.25
C THR A 154 1.07 24.69 0.35
N PHE A 155 0.54 23.63 0.97
CA PHE A 155 1.31 22.44 1.36
C PHE A 155 0.78 21.27 0.54
N THR A 156 1.48 20.94 -0.54
CA THR A 156 1.06 19.92 -1.50
C THR A 156 1.83 18.65 -1.22
N CYS A 157 1.14 17.51 -1.11
CA CYS A 157 1.77 16.20 -1.03
C CYS A 157 1.25 15.30 -2.13
N VAL A 158 2.15 14.49 -2.66
CA VAL A 158 1.88 13.39 -3.57
C VAL A 158 2.18 12.08 -2.85
N PHE A 159 1.25 11.14 -2.95
CA PHE A 159 1.22 9.87 -2.25
C PHE A 159 1.25 8.74 -3.26
N GLU A 160 1.95 7.65 -2.93
CA GLU A 160 2.02 6.46 -3.78
C GLU A 160 0.64 5.91 -4.18
N HIS A 161 -0.35 6.05 -3.31
CA HIS A 161 -1.71 5.57 -3.54
C HIS A 161 -2.73 6.70 -3.61
N LYS A 162 -3.52 6.69 -4.68
CA LYS A 162 -4.59 7.66 -4.94
C LYS A 162 -5.84 7.34 -4.13
N ALA A 163 -6.35 8.36 -3.45
CA ALA A 163 -7.66 8.31 -2.82
C ALA A 163 -8.75 8.26 -3.88
N THR A 164 -9.75 7.43 -3.64
CA THR A 164 -10.92 7.40 -4.50
C THR A 164 -11.76 8.65 -4.33
N LEU A 165 -12.36 9.11 -5.44
CA LEU A 165 -13.39 10.15 -5.43
C LEU A 165 -14.80 9.56 -5.37
N ASP A 166 -14.92 8.23 -5.32
CA ASP A 166 -16.20 7.54 -5.13
C ASP A 166 -16.81 7.93 -3.76
N PRO A 167 -17.99 8.58 -3.74
CA PRO A 167 -18.67 8.97 -2.51
C PRO A 167 -19.11 7.80 -1.63
N SER A 168 -19.10 6.57 -2.15
CA SER A 168 -19.39 5.35 -1.39
C SER A 168 -18.18 4.78 -0.65
N GLN A 169 -16.98 5.32 -0.89
CA GLN A 169 -15.75 4.85 -0.31
C GLN A 169 -15.13 5.88 0.65
N LYS A 170 -15.16 5.49 1.93
CA LYS A 170 -14.57 6.25 3.03
C LYS A 170 -13.05 6.22 2.94
N PRO A 171 -12.37 7.31 3.33
CA PRO A 171 -10.91 7.35 3.33
C PRO A 171 -10.30 6.34 4.29
N TYR A 172 -11.00 5.96 5.36
CA TYR A 172 -10.59 4.95 6.31
C TYR A 172 -11.79 4.38 7.08
N VAL A 173 -11.59 3.24 7.75
CA VAL A 173 -12.60 2.61 8.60
C VAL A 173 -12.48 3.15 10.01
N LYS A 174 -13.49 3.88 10.49
CA LYS A 174 -13.52 4.36 11.88
C LYS A 174 -13.68 3.18 12.85
N GLY A 175 -12.85 3.10 13.88
CA GLY A 175 -12.88 2.02 14.87
C GLY A 175 -11.65 2.00 15.77
N THR A 176 -11.48 0.91 16.52
CA THR A 176 -10.27 0.68 17.30
C THR A 176 -9.08 0.58 16.38
N ALA A 177 -8.01 1.32 16.66
CA ALA A 177 -6.83 1.35 15.80
C ALA A 177 -6.26 -0.06 15.58
N CYS A 178 -5.77 -0.31 14.36
CA CYS A 178 -5.14 -1.55 13.93
C CYS A 178 -5.98 -2.84 13.96
N THR A 179 -7.31 -2.78 14.19
CA THR A 179 -8.14 -3.99 14.16
C THR A 179 -8.48 -4.49 12.75
N PHE A 180 -8.12 -3.73 11.71
CA PHE A 180 -8.34 -4.03 10.29
C PHE A 180 -7.07 -3.78 9.46
N CYS A 181 -5.89 -4.11 9.99
CA CYS A 181 -4.66 -4.06 9.21
C CYS A 181 -4.60 -5.14 8.13
N SER A 182 -4.08 -4.79 6.96
CA SER A 182 -3.80 -5.75 5.88
C SER A 182 -2.63 -6.66 6.26
N SER A 183 -2.53 -7.83 5.63
CA SER A 183 -1.47 -8.83 5.89
C SER A 183 -0.06 -8.25 5.68
N SER A 184 0.12 -7.45 4.63
CA SER A 184 1.38 -6.74 4.34
C SER A 184 1.70 -5.59 5.31
N TRP A 185 0.72 -5.16 6.12
CA TRP A 185 0.84 -4.08 7.12
C TRP A 185 0.36 -4.53 8.51
N SER A 186 0.59 -5.79 8.84
CA SER A 186 0.00 -6.48 9.99
C SER A 186 0.46 -6.01 11.37
N THR A 187 1.54 -5.23 11.45
CA THR A 187 2.08 -4.74 12.72
C THR A 187 1.39 -3.44 13.12
N CYS A 188 0.95 -3.33 14.36
CA CYS A 188 0.44 -2.05 14.87
C CYS A 188 1.57 -1.26 15.52
N ASP A 189 1.91 -0.10 14.97
CA ASP A 189 2.80 0.87 15.61
C ASP A 189 2.05 2.19 15.83
N ASN A 190 1.91 2.57 17.10
CA ASN A 190 1.29 3.83 17.53
C ASN A 190 -0.07 4.15 16.85
N GLY A 191 -0.90 3.13 16.62
CA GLY A 191 -2.22 3.27 15.99
C GLY A 191 -2.22 3.25 14.46
N LEU A 192 -1.09 2.91 13.83
CA LEU A 192 -0.97 2.68 12.40
C LEU A 192 -0.61 1.23 12.10
N CYS A 193 -1.21 0.70 11.05
CA CYS A 193 -0.77 -0.51 10.38
C CYS A 193 0.59 -0.24 9.74
N THR A 194 1.59 -1.02 10.09
CA THR A 194 2.97 -0.92 9.63
C THR A 194 3.37 -2.27 9.05
N SER A 195 4.13 -2.22 7.97
CA SER A 195 4.85 -3.41 7.53
C SER A 195 5.96 -3.68 8.54
N SER A 196 6.23 -4.94 8.87
CA SER A 196 7.31 -5.34 9.80
C SER A 196 8.72 -5.10 9.22
N ASN A 197 8.87 -4.10 8.34
CA ASN A 197 10.00 -3.92 7.44
C ASN A 197 10.71 -2.56 7.54
N VAL A 198 10.58 -1.88 8.67
CA VAL A 198 11.34 -0.66 8.95
C VAL A 198 12.46 -0.95 9.94
N LEU A 199 13.58 -1.50 9.45
CA LEU A 199 14.91 -1.27 10.01
C LEU A 199 15.95 -1.30 8.87
N ALA A 200 16.34 -0.10 8.43
CA ALA A 200 17.59 0.33 7.77
C ALA A 200 18.19 -0.46 6.57
N PRO A 201 18.76 0.24 5.57
CA PRO A 201 19.53 -0.39 4.50
C PRO A 201 20.84 -1.00 5.04
N THR A 202 21.26 -2.08 4.38
CA THR A 202 22.50 -2.87 4.57
C THR A 202 22.52 -3.91 5.69
N THR A 203 21.73 -4.98 5.54
CA THR A 203 22.12 -6.40 5.72
C THR A 203 20.94 -7.25 5.24
N SER A 204 21.17 -8.27 4.40
CA SER A 204 20.13 -9.13 3.83
C SER A 204 19.13 -9.63 4.89
N CYS A 205 17.82 -9.54 4.64
CA CYS A 205 16.72 -10.04 5.49
C CYS A 205 16.66 -11.59 5.51
N GLY A 206 17.80 -12.24 5.69
CA GLY A 206 18.03 -13.66 5.45
C GLY A 206 18.44 -13.96 4.00
N SER A 207 18.83 -15.21 3.75
CA SER A 207 19.18 -15.75 2.43
C SER A 207 18.24 -16.88 2.03
N LYS A 208 18.20 -17.20 0.73
CA LYS A 208 17.40 -18.30 0.18
C LYS A 208 17.63 -19.61 0.96
N PRO A 209 16.57 -20.27 1.48
CA PRO A 209 16.69 -21.56 2.16
C PRO A 209 17.29 -22.63 1.26
N SER A 210 18.01 -23.56 1.88
CA SER A 210 18.76 -24.61 1.18
C SER A 210 17.91 -25.78 0.66
N LYS A 211 16.70 -25.96 1.19
CA LYS A 211 15.82 -27.10 0.90
C LYS A 211 14.45 -26.65 0.42
N LEU A 212 14.38 -26.36 -0.87
CA LEU A 212 13.15 -25.96 -1.51
C LEU A 212 12.43 -27.15 -2.17
N THR A 213 11.14 -27.25 -1.92
CA THR A 213 10.24 -28.26 -2.51
C THR A 213 9.17 -27.60 -3.36
N PRO A 214 8.78 -28.20 -4.50
CA PRO A 214 7.79 -27.60 -5.38
C PRO A 214 6.41 -27.58 -4.72
N LEU A 215 5.72 -26.47 -4.94
CA LEU A 215 4.31 -26.29 -4.64
C LEU A 215 3.54 -26.32 -5.98
N HIS A 216 2.57 -27.19 -6.08
CA HIS A 216 1.80 -27.48 -7.28
C HIS A 216 0.43 -26.80 -7.22
N ARG A 217 -0.02 -26.22 -8.33
CA ARG A 217 -1.30 -25.51 -8.44
C ARG A 217 -2.33 -26.36 -9.18
N PHE A 218 -3.53 -26.42 -8.63
CA PHE A 218 -4.72 -26.98 -9.26
C PHE A 218 -5.87 -25.98 -9.18
N VAL A 219 -6.69 -25.91 -10.23
CA VAL A 219 -7.83 -25.00 -10.30
C VAL A 219 -9.11 -25.79 -10.53
N TYR A 220 -10.13 -25.55 -9.69
CA TYR A 220 -11.42 -26.21 -9.83
C TYR A 220 -12.15 -25.67 -11.07
N LYS A 221 -12.49 -26.55 -12.02
CA LYS A 221 -13.12 -26.18 -13.30
C LYS A 221 -14.43 -25.38 -13.16
N ALA A 222 -15.22 -25.62 -12.11
CA ALA A 222 -16.53 -24.99 -11.96
C ALA A 222 -16.48 -23.60 -11.30
N THR A 223 -15.62 -23.44 -10.29
CA THR A 223 -15.62 -22.24 -9.44
C THR A 223 -14.29 -21.49 -9.44
N SER A 224 -13.28 -22.05 -10.10
CA SER A 224 -11.90 -21.60 -10.08
C SER A 224 -11.21 -21.68 -8.71
N ALA A 225 -11.82 -22.30 -7.70
CA ALA A 225 -11.18 -22.48 -6.40
C ALA A 225 -9.79 -23.16 -6.55
N THR A 226 -8.76 -22.59 -5.92
CA THR A 226 -7.38 -23.07 -6.09
C THR A 226 -6.97 -24.03 -4.98
N ILE A 227 -6.33 -25.14 -5.35
CA ILE A 227 -5.59 -26.01 -4.44
C ILE A 227 -4.09 -25.87 -4.72
N LEU A 228 -3.32 -25.57 -3.69
CA LEU A 228 -1.87 -25.74 -3.60
C LEU A 228 -1.55 -27.07 -2.89
N SER A 229 -0.57 -27.80 -3.40
CA SER A 229 -0.16 -29.11 -2.89
C SER A 229 1.34 -29.35 -3.03
N GLN A 230 1.94 -30.11 -2.11
CA GLN A 230 3.32 -30.61 -2.27
C GLN A 230 3.42 -31.79 -3.26
N SER A 231 2.30 -32.24 -3.85
CA SER A 231 2.25 -33.34 -4.82
C SER A 231 1.68 -32.88 -6.17
N GLN A 232 2.10 -33.56 -7.24
CA GLN A 232 1.56 -33.40 -8.60
C GLN A 232 0.17 -34.02 -8.77
N THR A 233 -0.40 -34.62 -7.73
CA THR A 233 -1.74 -35.23 -7.74
C THR A 233 -2.52 -34.87 -6.49
N ILE A 234 -3.84 -34.67 -6.62
CA ILE A 234 -4.76 -34.58 -5.49
C ILE A 234 -5.04 -36.00 -4.98
N THR A 235 -4.79 -36.24 -3.69
CA THR A 235 -4.94 -37.56 -3.05
C THR A 235 -6.39 -37.98 -2.87
N ASP A 236 -7.29 -37.02 -2.68
CA ASP A 236 -8.72 -37.26 -2.61
C ASP A 236 -9.29 -37.54 -4.02
N SER A 237 -9.50 -38.82 -4.31
CA SER A 237 -10.01 -39.31 -5.59
C SER A 237 -11.43 -38.86 -5.91
N THR A 238 -12.21 -38.40 -4.92
CA THR A 238 -13.57 -37.91 -5.13
C THR A 238 -13.59 -36.52 -5.74
N ILE A 239 -12.62 -35.66 -5.37
CA ILE A 239 -12.52 -34.30 -5.91
C ILE A 239 -11.47 -34.18 -7.02
N ALA A 240 -10.46 -35.06 -7.08
CA ALA A 240 -9.37 -34.97 -8.06
C ALA A 240 -9.83 -34.75 -9.52
N PRO A 241 -10.87 -35.43 -10.05
CA PRO A 241 -11.34 -35.23 -11.42
C PRO A 241 -11.91 -33.83 -11.71
N LEU A 242 -12.34 -33.13 -10.66
CA LEU A 242 -12.96 -31.81 -10.74
C LEU A 242 -11.92 -30.71 -11.00
N PHE A 243 -10.66 -30.96 -10.68
CA PHE A 243 -9.58 -29.99 -10.79
C PHE A 243 -8.80 -30.16 -12.09
N GLU A 244 -8.17 -29.07 -12.53
CA GLU A 244 -7.19 -29.03 -13.60
C GLU A 244 -5.81 -28.68 -13.01
N TYR A 245 -4.79 -29.46 -13.37
CA TYR A 245 -3.42 -29.20 -12.95
C TYR A 245 -2.82 -28.05 -13.76
N GLN A 246 -2.32 -27.02 -13.09
CA GLN A 246 -1.79 -25.80 -13.69
C GLN A 246 -0.25 -25.73 -13.64
N GLY A 247 0.42 -26.78 -13.16
CA GLY A 247 1.88 -26.81 -13.06
C GLY A 247 2.42 -26.44 -11.67
N ILE A 248 3.70 -26.10 -11.64
CA ILE A 248 4.39 -25.64 -10.43
C ILE A 248 3.97 -24.18 -10.18
N PHE A 249 3.38 -23.94 -9.01
CA PHE A 249 3.08 -22.60 -8.50
C PHE A 249 4.35 -21.85 -8.08
N GLY A 250 5.30 -22.58 -7.49
CA GLY A 250 6.54 -22.06 -6.97
C GLY A 250 7.23 -23.07 -6.06
N TYR A 251 8.16 -22.61 -5.24
CA TYR A 251 8.90 -23.44 -4.30
C TYR A 251 8.82 -22.87 -2.89
N VAL A 252 8.66 -23.75 -1.91
CA VAL A 252 8.59 -23.43 -0.48
C VAL A 252 9.66 -24.20 0.26
N SER A 253 10.13 -23.68 1.40
CA SER A 253 11.11 -24.40 2.21
C SER A 253 10.46 -25.60 2.88
N SER A 254 11.06 -26.78 2.80
CA SER A 254 10.52 -27.99 3.44
C SER A 254 10.66 -28.01 4.97
N SER A 255 11.49 -27.11 5.50
CA SER A 255 11.76 -26.97 6.94
C SER A 255 12.07 -25.52 7.27
N GLU A 256 12.12 -25.19 8.55
CA GLU A 256 12.81 -23.98 9.00
C GLU A 256 14.29 -24.05 8.57
N ASP A 257 14.88 -22.87 8.33
CA ASP A 257 16.27 -22.72 7.90
C ASP A 257 16.84 -21.49 8.61
N SER A 258 17.93 -21.68 9.35
CA SER A 258 18.59 -20.60 10.10
C SER A 258 19.11 -19.47 9.21
N ALA A 259 19.31 -19.73 7.92
CA ALA A 259 19.65 -18.69 6.95
C ALA A 259 18.49 -17.71 6.71
N CYS A 260 17.25 -18.11 7.03
CA CYS A 260 16.06 -17.31 6.84
C CYS A 260 15.21 -17.24 8.13
N GLY A 261 15.53 -16.28 9.00
CA GLY A 261 14.76 -16.03 10.23
C GLY A 261 13.33 -15.50 10.01
N GLN A 262 12.92 -15.28 8.75
CA GLN A 262 11.59 -14.80 8.38
C GLN A 262 10.64 -15.93 7.96
N LEU A 263 11.10 -17.19 7.95
CA LEU A 263 10.27 -18.32 7.59
C LEU A 263 9.10 -18.48 8.57
N ARG A 264 7.92 -18.70 8.00
CA ARG A 264 6.67 -18.99 8.70
C ARG A 264 5.97 -20.17 8.01
N PRO A 265 5.27 -21.03 8.76
CA PRO A 265 4.55 -22.15 8.17
C PRO A 265 3.45 -21.66 7.22
N LEU A 266 3.39 -22.24 6.03
CA LEU A 266 2.30 -22.06 5.07
C LEU A 266 1.25 -23.14 5.32
N MET A 267 0.13 -22.77 5.93
CA MET A 267 -0.92 -23.70 6.29
C MET A 267 -2.05 -23.66 5.26
N LYS A 268 -2.56 -24.83 4.92
CA LYS A 268 -3.74 -25.01 4.09
C LYS A 268 -4.96 -25.26 4.96
N LEU A 269 -6.00 -24.48 4.73
CA LEU A 269 -7.30 -24.65 5.37
C LEU A 269 -8.38 -24.89 4.31
N SER A 270 -9.38 -25.71 4.62
CA SER A 270 -10.51 -26.03 3.74
C SER A 270 -11.84 -25.55 4.33
N ALA A 271 -12.70 -24.96 3.51
CA ALA A 271 -14.04 -24.56 3.92
C ALA A 271 -14.93 -25.78 4.23
N VAL A 272 -15.76 -25.66 5.26
CA VAL A 272 -16.78 -26.67 5.56
C VAL A 272 -17.94 -26.56 4.57
N GLY A 273 -18.31 -27.69 3.95
CA GLY A 273 -19.50 -27.78 3.10
C GLY A 273 -19.36 -27.24 1.67
N LYS A 274 -18.17 -26.77 1.26
CA LYS A 274 -17.88 -26.36 -0.12
C LYS A 274 -16.41 -26.62 -0.49
N ILE A 275 -16.13 -26.76 -1.78
CA ILE A 275 -14.77 -26.91 -2.31
C ILE A 275 -14.14 -25.51 -2.43
N ASP A 276 -13.46 -25.09 -1.37
CA ASP A 276 -12.77 -23.80 -1.27
C ASP A 276 -11.65 -23.88 -0.23
N PHE A 277 -10.53 -23.20 -0.47
CA PHE A 277 -9.32 -23.33 0.33
C PHE A 277 -8.67 -21.96 0.58
N VAL A 278 -8.09 -21.79 1.77
CA VAL A 278 -7.31 -20.59 2.12
C VAL A 278 -5.91 -21.01 2.57
N TYR A 279 -4.93 -20.18 2.21
CA TYR A 279 -3.53 -20.35 2.57
C TYR A 279 -3.12 -19.28 3.55
N VAL A 280 -2.69 -19.69 4.74
CA VAL A 280 -2.41 -18.80 5.87
C VAL A 280 -0.96 -18.94 6.26
N VAL A 281 -0.27 -17.81 6.43
CA VAL A 281 1.10 -17.76 6.92
C VAL A 281 1.09 -17.55 8.42
N GLY A 282 1.71 -18.48 9.17
CA GLY A 282 1.74 -18.42 10.64
C GLY A 282 0.46 -18.94 11.30
N GLU A 283 0.60 -19.39 12.55
CA GLU A 283 -0.48 -20.07 13.30
C GLU A 283 -1.49 -19.10 13.94
N GLU A 284 -1.14 -17.82 14.04
CA GLU A 284 -1.89 -16.78 14.75
C GLU A 284 -3.33 -16.57 14.23
N PHE A 285 -3.59 -16.91 12.96
CA PHE A 285 -4.90 -16.74 12.33
C PHE A 285 -5.76 -18.01 12.30
N LEU A 286 -5.27 -19.16 12.79
CA LEU A 286 -6.01 -20.43 12.76
C LEU A 286 -7.36 -20.34 13.48
N SER A 287 -7.40 -19.67 14.64
CA SER A 287 -8.62 -19.53 15.43
C SER A 287 -9.68 -18.69 14.71
N LEU A 288 -9.25 -17.62 14.03
CA LEU A 288 -10.12 -16.76 13.22
C LEU A 288 -10.72 -17.52 12.04
N TYR A 289 -9.92 -18.29 11.31
CA TYR A 289 -10.40 -19.06 10.17
C TYR A 289 -11.32 -20.21 10.60
N ASN A 290 -11.05 -20.85 11.73
CA ASN A 290 -11.93 -21.88 12.29
C ASN A 290 -13.33 -21.31 12.62
N GLN A 291 -13.38 -20.13 13.26
CA GLN A 291 -14.65 -19.43 13.53
C GLN A 291 -15.43 -19.06 12.24
N ASN A 292 -14.73 -18.94 11.11
CA ASN A 292 -15.32 -18.66 9.79
C ASN A 292 -15.52 -19.93 8.94
N ASN A 293 -15.61 -21.11 9.59
CA ASN A 293 -15.84 -22.41 8.95
C ASN A 293 -14.73 -22.86 7.99
N TYR A 294 -13.47 -22.52 8.26
CA TYR A 294 -12.30 -23.10 7.60
C TYR A 294 -11.51 -23.96 8.57
N ASN A 295 -11.35 -25.23 8.24
CA ASN A 295 -10.62 -26.19 9.07
C ASN A 295 -9.19 -26.36 8.53
N TYR A 296 -8.22 -26.41 9.44
CA TYR A 296 -6.85 -26.78 9.13
C TYR A 296 -6.77 -28.17 8.49
N VAL A 297 -5.97 -28.29 7.43
CA VAL A 297 -5.72 -29.53 6.70
C VAL A 297 -4.29 -30.00 6.94
N GLU A 298 -3.31 -29.19 6.55
CA GLU A 298 -1.89 -29.53 6.56
C GLU A 298 -1.02 -28.26 6.46
N THR A 299 0.25 -28.39 6.83
CA THR A 299 1.30 -27.39 6.55
C THR A 299 2.05 -27.82 5.31
N LEU A 300 2.07 -26.96 4.29
CA LEU A 300 2.66 -27.23 2.97
C LEU A 300 4.15 -26.89 2.89
N GLY A 301 4.75 -26.37 3.96
CA GLY A 301 6.13 -25.93 4.03
C GLY A 301 6.25 -24.58 4.72
N TYR A 302 7.33 -23.87 4.46
CA TYR A 302 7.62 -22.56 5.03
C TYR A 302 7.87 -21.54 3.93
N VAL A 303 7.28 -20.36 4.11
CA VAL A 303 7.34 -19.22 3.21
C VAL A 303 7.68 -17.95 3.99
N VAL A 304 7.82 -16.84 3.29
CA VAL A 304 7.99 -15.53 3.90
C VAL A 304 6.76 -14.67 3.62
N PRO A 305 6.41 -13.72 4.50
CA PRO A 305 5.23 -12.89 4.31
C PRO A 305 5.35 -11.95 3.10
N ASN A 306 6.55 -11.47 2.77
CA ASN A 306 6.77 -10.43 1.75
C ASN A 306 7.90 -10.80 0.78
N ALA A 307 7.83 -10.30 -0.45
CA ALA A 307 8.89 -10.45 -1.43
C ALA A 307 10.18 -9.76 -0.97
N GLY A 308 11.32 -10.26 -1.42
CA GLY A 308 12.65 -9.80 -1.02
C GLY A 308 13.16 -10.39 0.30
N PHE A 309 12.28 -10.91 1.17
CA PHE A 309 12.70 -11.65 2.35
C PHE A 309 13.34 -12.96 1.97
N CYS A 310 14.55 -13.19 2.48
CA CYS A 310 15.30 -14.40 2.17
C CYS A 310 15.39 -14.68 0.67
N GLU A 311 15.52 -13.61 -0.12
CA GLU A 311 15.59 -13.66 -1.58
C GLU A 311 14.35 -14.27 -2.26
N ALA A 312 13.20 -14.32 -1.57
CA ALA A 312 11.93 -14.68 -2.19
C ALA A 312 11.60 -13.69 -3.30
N ASN A 313 11.30 -14.21 -4.48
CA ASN A 313 11.22 -13.45 -5.73
C ASN A 313 9.91 -13.71 -6.50
N ALA A 314 8.95 -14.38 -5.88
CA ALA A 314 7.62 -14.60 -6.40
C ALA A 314 6.59 -14.40 -5.30
N THR A 315 5.37 -14.02 -5.69
CA THR A 315 4.29 -13.67 -4.77
C THR A 315 3.01 -14.40 -5.15
N ALA A 316 2.24 -14.83 -4.15
CA ALA A 316 0.94 -15.44 -4.32
C ALA A 316 -0.13 -14.36 -4.28
N HIS A 317 -0.70 -14.02 -5.43
CA HIS A 317 -1.79 -13.06 -5.52
C HIS A 317 -3.12 -13.76 -5.22
N GLN A 318 -3.82 -13.30 -4.19
CA GLN A 318 -5.14 -13.81 -3.83
C GLN A 318 -6.24 -12.95 -4.45
N PHE A 319 -7.21 -13.63 -5.06
CA PHE A 319 -8.45 -13.04 -5.51
C PHE A 319 -9.64 -13.82 -4.93
N ILE A 320 -10.78 -13.14 -4.78
CA ILE A 320 -12.07 -13.77 -4.56
C ILE A 320 -12.87 -13.70 -5.85
N ARG A 321 -13.28 -14.86 -6.35
CA ARG A 321 -14.16 -14.99 -7.50
C ARG A 321 -15.62 -15.09 -7.05
N ALA A 322 -16.48 -14.29 -7.67
CA ALA A 322 -17.92 -14.26 -7.43
C ALA A 322 -18.30 -14.17 -5.94
N ALA A 323 -17.51 -13.39 -5.19
CA ALA A 323 -17.66 -13.17 -3.74
C ALA A 323 -17.56 -14.42 -2.84
N ALA A 324 -17.16 -15.59 -3.38
CA ALA A 324 -17.32 -16.86 -2.66
C ALA A 324 -16.11 -17.81 -2.70
N TYR A 325 -15.24 -17.73 -3.71
CA TYR A 325 -14.21 -18.72 -3.95
C TYR A 325 -12.82 -18.10 -4.04
N ASN A 326 -11.87 -18.68 -3.32
CA ASN A 326 -10.50 -18.22 -3.30
C ASN A 326 -9.73 -18.70 -4.52
N TYR A 327 -9.10 -17.74 -5.20
CA TYR A 327 -8.28 -17.93 -6.37
C TYR A 327 -6.87 -17.44 -6.06
N TYR A 328 -5.86 -18.26 -6.37
CA TYR A 328 -4.47 -17.86 -6.20
C TYR A 328 -3.72 -18.03 -7.52
N THR A 329 -2.93 -17.02 -7.88
CA THR A 329 -1.96 -17.10 -8.98
C THR A 329 -0.60 -16.58 -8.54
N ALA A 330 0.43 -17.15 -9.16
CA ALA A 330 1.83 -16.75 -9.04
C ALA A 330 2.32 -16.01 -10.29
N ASP A 331 1.49 -15.93 -11.33
CA ASP A 331 1.83 -15.30 -12.60
C ASP A 331 1.37 -13.84 -12.58
N ASP A 332 2.33 -12.92 -12.53
CA ASP A 332 2.08 -11.48 -12.53
C ASP A 332 1.21 -11.04 -13.72
N LYS A 333 1.38 -11.65 -14.90
CA LYS A 333 0.57 -11.31 -16.08
C LYS A 333 -0.88 -11.77 -15.93
N GLU A 334 -1.08 -12.94 -15.33
CA GLU A 334 -2.42 -13.41 -15.00
C GLU A 334 -3.07 -12.47 -13.97
N ALA A 335 -2.34 -12.09 -12.92
CA ALA A 335 -2.81 -11.16 -11.90
C ALA A 335 -3.18 -9.78 -12.50
N ASP A 336 -2.33 -9.21 -13.36
CA ASP A 336 -2.57 -7.94 -14.05
C ASP A 336 -3.87 -7.98 -14.86
N VAL A 337 -4.10 -9.08 -15.60
CA VAL A 337 -5.32 -9.27 -16.40
C VAL A 337 -6.57 -9.39 -15.52
N LEU A 338 -6.46 -10.04 -14.36
CA LEU A 338 -7.57 -10.13 -13.39
C LEU A 338 -7.85 -8.79 -12.71
N LEU A 339 -6.83 -7.97 -12.47
CA LEU A 339 -6.95 -6.63 -11.85
C LEU A 339 -7.70 -5.62 -12.73
N LEU A 340 -7.66 -5.78 -14.06
CA LEU A 340 -8.46 -4.95 -14.99
C LEU A 340 -9.97 -5.14 -14.79
N ARG A 341 -10.39 -6.33 -14.34
CA ARG A 341 -11.80 -6.67 -14.06
C ARG A 341 -12.74 -6.43 -15.23
N GLU A 342 -12.27 -6.67 -16.46
CA GLU A 342 -13.06 -6.52 -17.67
C GLU A 342 -13.67 -7.87 -18.13
N GLY A 343 -14.86 -7.81 -18.73
CA GLY A 343 -15.52 -8.98 -19.32
C GLY A 343 -15.70 -10.14 -18.33
N ALA A 344 -15.15 -11.31 -18.68
CA ALA A 344 -15.22 -12.51 -17.83
C ALA A 344 -14.44 -12.36 -16.50
N ASN A 345 -13.53 -11.39 -16.40
CA ASN A 345 -12.71 -11.16 -15.22
C ASN A 345 -13.38 -10.22 -14.20
N ALA A 346 -14.51 -9.59 -14.53
CA ALA A 346 -15.24 -8.68 -13.63
C ALA A 346 -15.67 -9.33 -12.30
N VAL A 347 -15.77 -10.66 -12.27
CA VAL A 347 -16.15 -11.44 -11.09
C VAL A 347 -15.00 -11.65 -10.10
N TYR A 348 -13.76 -11.36 -10.47
CA TYR A 348 -12.60 -11.45 -9.58
C TYR A 348 -12.39 -10.14 -8.84
N TRP A 349 -12.05 -10.26 -7.56
CA TRP A 349 -11.74 -9.15 -6.67
C TRP A 349 -10.42 -9.43 -5.99
N PHE A 350 -9.45 -8.52 -6.16
CA PHE A 350 -8.18 -8.64 -5.48
C PHE A 350 -8.38 -8.57 -3.97
N VAL A 351 -7.73 -9.47 -3.24
CA VAL A 351 -7.72 -9.49 -1.78
C VAL A 351 -6.40 -8.91 -1.30
N ASP A 352 -5.31 -9.62 -1.55
CA ASP A 352 -3.97 -9.27 -1.11
C ASP A 352 -2.89 -10.06 -1.85
N ASN A 353 -1.64 -9.79 -1.46
CA ASN A 353 -0.49 -10.62 -1.75
C ASN A 353 -0.27 -11.56 -0.55
N ALA A 354 -0.91 -12.73 -0.59
CA ALA A 354 -1.08 -13.60 0.57
C ALA A 354 0.24 -14.08 1.20
N PHE A 355 1.25 -14.38 0.37
CA PHE A 355 2.59 -14.78 0.81
C PHE A 355 3.61 -14.69 -0.33
N SER A 356 4.90 -14.77 -0.01
CA SER A 356 5.98 -14.79 -1.00
C SER A 356 6.87 -16.03 -0.85
N PHE A 357 7.40 -16.48 -1.98
CA PHE A 357 8.08 -17.75 -2.14
C PHE A 357 9.13 -17.65 -3.26
N TRP A 358 9.78 -18.76 -3.60
CA TRP A 358 10.84 -18.78 -4.62
C TRP A 358 10.34 -19.34 -5.94
N SER A 359 10.67 -18.69 -7.05
CA SER A 359 10.30 -19.15 -8.41
C SER A 359 11.12 -20.36 -8.89
N SER A 360 12.23 -20.66 -8.22
CA SER A 360 13.12 -21.79 -8.52
C SER A 360 13.69 -22.41 -7.24
N ALA A 361 14.01 -23.72 -7.31
CA ALA A 361 14.63 -24.48 -6.23
C ALA A 361 16.00 -23.95 -5.81
#